data_AF-H3B8C7-F1
#
_entry.id   AF-H3B8C7-F1
#
_cell.length_a   1.000
_cell.length_b   1.000
_cell.length_c   1.000
_cell.angle_alpha   90.00
_cell.angle_beta   90.00
_cell.angle_gamma   90.00
#
_symmetry.space_group_name_H-M   'P 1'
#
loop_
_entity.id
_entity.type
_entity.pdbx_description
1 polymer ?
#
loop_
_entity_poly.entity_id
_entity_poly.type
_entity_poly.pdbx_seq_one_letter_code
_entity_poly.pdbx_strand_id
1 'polypeptide(L)'
;MQGTVRKRQFSPGMQASLFQSRHGAADGDAPVKKSHFHLDLWFYFTVQNWVLDFGRPVAMIILPLEWFPLNKPSVGDYFHMAYNVITPFLLLKLIERSPKTLPRAAVYICIITFVMGASIHLVGDSVNHRLILSGYQLHLSVRENPIIKNLKPEALIDSFELLYYYDENLGHSMWYIPFYLIFFLYFTGCFTPIKEDNKMPLSAWLLLGPSGLYYWYLVTEGQIFILYIFTFFAMMAIVMHQKRKGLVLDSNGLFLFYSFSITLALIAVWVVWLWNDKILRKKYPGVMYVPEPWAFYSLHIKSTQH
;
A
#
# COMPACT_ATOMS: atom_id res chain seq x y z
N MET A 1 -0.98 84.04 3.90
CA MET A 1 0.04 83.93 2.83
C MET A 1 0.92 82.74 3.11
N GLN A 2 1.08 81.86 2.13
CA GLN A 2 1.59 80.49 2.23
C GLN A 2 3.10 80.41 2.50
N GLY A 3 3.46 79.77 3.62
CA GLY A 3 3.94 78.38 3.61
C GLY A 3 5.37 78.09 3.16
N THR A 4 6.31 78.29 4.08
CA THR A 4 7.77 78.13 4.02
C THR A 4 8.27 76.69 3.77
N VAL A 5 9.37 76.59 3.03
CA VAL A 5 10.28 75.43 2.91
C VAL A 5 10.81 74.96 4.28
N ARG A 6 10.82 73.64 4.59
CA ARG A 6 12.02 72.80 4.91
C ARG A 6 11.71 71.42 5.55
N LYS A 7 12.68 70.51 5.34
CA LYS A 7 13.18 69.39 6.19
C LYS A 7 12.65 67.96 5.98
N ARG A 8 13.58 67.08 5.57
CA ARG A 8 13.61 65.64 5.87
C ARG A 8 13.91 65.41 7.36
N GLN A 9 13.22 64.43 7.96
CA GLN A 9 13.64 63.73 9.17
C GLN A 9 13.13 62.27 9.13
N PHE A 10 13.92 61.38 9.74
CA PHE A 10 13.87 59.91 9.69
C PHE A 10 12.90 59.31 10.74
N SER A 11 12.19 58.22 10.37
CA SER A 11 11.66 56.99 11.07
C SER A 11 11.16 57.04 12.54
N PRO A 12 10.39 56.05 13.11
CA PRO A 12 10.06 54.66 12.68
C PRO A 12 8.59 54.17 12.98
N GLY A 13 8.22 52.96 12.54
CA GLY A 13 7.30 52.09 13.32
C GLY A 13 6.01 51.56 12.67
N MET A 14 5.74 50.28 12.98
CA MET A 14 4.46 49.52 12.95
C MET A 14 4.04 48.75 11.68
N GLN A 15 4.52 47.50 11.67
CA GLN A 15 3.76 46.28 11.37
C GLN A 15 2.23 46.41 11.51
N ALA A 16 1.50 46.11 10.45
CA ALA A 16 0.15 45.52 10.48
C ALA A 16 -0.28 45.07 9.06
N SER A 17 0.34 44.01 8.54
CA SER A 17 -0.20 43.28 7.36
C SER A 17 -0.68 41.90 7.81
N LEU A 18 -1.60 41.89 8.77
CA LEU A 18 -2.31 40.72 9.27
C LEU A 18 -3.80 41.04 9.17
N PHE A 19 -4.55 40.10 8.58
CA PHE A 19 -6.01 40.09 8.46
C PHE A 19 -6.65 41.09 7.49
N GLN A 20 -6.65 40.74 6.21
CA GLN A 20 -7.82 41.04 5.37
C GLN A 20 -8.49 39.73 4.97
N SER A 21 -9.36 39.29 5.88
CA SER A 21 -10.40 38.29 5.66
C SER A 21 -11.25 38.71 4.47
N ARG A 22 -11.10 38.02 3.34
CA ARG A 22 -12.08 38.06 2.24
C ARG A 22 -13.10 36.95 2.51
N HIS A 23 -14.15 37.29 3.25
CA HIS A 23 -15.44 36.61 3.11
C HIS A 23 -15.98 36.90 1.71
N GLY A 24 -15.76 35.98 0.77
CA GLY A 24 -16.64 35.80 -0.38
C GLY A 24 -17.80 34.93 0.09
N ALA A 25 -18.99 35.50 0.25
CA ALA A 25 -20.00 35.58 -0.80
C ALA A 25 -20.39 34.17 -1.27
N ALA A 26 -21.55 33.72 -0.81
CA ALA A 26 -22.21 32.50 -1.24
C ALA A 26 -22.29 32.50 -2.77
N ASP A 27 -21.54 31.60 -3.39
CA ASP A 27 -21.66 31.31 -4.81
C ASP A 27 -22.65 30.16 -4.94
N GLY A 28 -23.77 30.45 -5.60
CA GLY A 28 -24.88 29.53 -5.81
C GLY A 28 -24.46 28.36 -6.70
N ASP A 29 -25.10 27.21 -6.47
CA ASP A 29 -25.20 26.06 -7.38
C ASP A 29 -24.01 25.86 -8.32
N ALA A 30 -22.83 25.61 -7.75
CA ALA A 30 -21.83 24.85 -8.47
C ALA A 30 -22.45 23.47 -8.75
N PRO A 31 -22.60 23.04 -10.02
CA PRO A 31 -23.13 21.72 -10.31
C PRO A 31 -22.27 20.71 -9.57
N VAL A 32 -22.91 19.89 -8.72
CA VAL A 32 -22.25 18.76 -8.05
C VAL A 32 -21.55 17.97 -9.15
N LYS A 33 -20.22 18.09 -9.22
CA LYS A 33 -19.42 17.39 -10.23
C LYS A 33 -19.69 15.91 -10.02
N LYS A 34 -20.36 15.27 -10.97
CA LYS A 34 -20.51 13.81 -10.96
C LYS A 34 -19.13 13.19 -10.77
N SER A 35 -18.98 12.37 -9.74
CA SER A 35 -17.75 11.63 -9.48
C SER A 35 -17.59 10.60 -10.60
N HIS A 36 -16.76 10.93 -11.60
CA HIS A 36 -16.42 9.99 -12.65
C HIS A 36 -15.48 8.93 -12.10
N PHE A 37 -15.65 7.68 -12.55
CA PHE A 37 -14.72 6.60 -12.22
C PHE A 37 -13.31 6.96 -12.67
N HIS A 38 -12.33 6.86 -11.77
CA HIS A 38 -10.92 7.20 -12.03
C HIS A 38 -10.21 6.09 -12.80
N LEU A 39 -10.69 5.77 -14.00
CA LEU A 39 -10.23 4.63 -14.80
C LEU A 39 -8.71 4.62 -15.00
N ASP A 40 -8.14 5.76 -15.36
CA ASP A 40 -6.70 5.91 -15.55
C ASP A 40 -5.92 5.53 -14.29
N LEU A 41 -6.29 6.07 -13.12
CA LEU A 41 -5.60 5.76 -11.87
C LEU A 41 -5.75 4.30 -11.47
N TRP A 42 -6.97 3.77 -11.50
CA TRP A 42 -7.21 2.37 -11.13
C TRP A 42 -6.51 1.40 -12.08
N PHE A 43 -6.49 1.71 -13.38
CA PHE A 43 -5.74 0.94 -14.35
C PHE A 43 -4.23 0.96 -14.05
N TYR A 44 -3.63 2.14 -13.81
CA TYR A 44 -2.21 2.22 -13.48
C TYR A 44 -1.88 1.52 -12.15
N PHE A 45 -2.74 1.63 -11.13
CA PHE A 45 -2.60 0.85 -9.89
C PHE A 45 -2.63 -0.64 -10.16
N THR A 46 -3.62 -1.14 -10.92
CA THR A 46 -3.70 -2.56 -11.25
C THR A 46 -2.45 -3.03 -11.99
N VAL A 47 -2.04 -2.34 -13.06
CA VAL A 47 -0.85 -2.73 -13.84
C VAL A 47 0.41 -2.71 -13.00
N GLN A 48 0.67 -1.62 -12.26
CA GLN A 48 1.91 -1.49 -11.50
C GLN A 48 1.97 -2.48 -10.33
N ASN A 49 0.86 -2.75 -9.64
CA ASN A 49 0.78 -3.74 -8.58
C ASN A 49 1.06 -5.15 -9.11
N TRP A 50 0.50 -5.50 -10.27
CA TRP A 50 0.70 -6.79 -10.88
C TRP A 50 2.11 -6.98 -11.44
N VAL A 51 2.68 -5.94 -12.06
CA VAL A 51 4.01 -6.05 -12.69
C VAL A 51 5.13 -5.90 -11.67
N LEU A 52 5.06 -4.88 -10.81
CA LEU A 52 6.18 -4.47 -9.97
C LEU A 52 6.20 -5.14 -8.60
N ASP A 53 5.05 -5.55 -8.08
CA ASP A 53 4.95 -6.20 -6.77
C ASP A 53 4.69 -7.71 -6.92
N PHE A 54 3.56 -8.10 -7.52
CA PHE A 54 3.27 -9.53 -7.75
C PHE A 54 4.24 -10.19 -8.74
N GLY A 55 4.58 -9.49 -9.82
CA GLY A 55 5.46 -10.00 -10.88
C GLY A 55 6.93 -10.05 -10.48
N ARG A 56 7.34 -9.35 -9.43
CA ARG A 56 8.73 -9.31 -8.93
C ARG A 56 9.28 -10.71 -8.63
N PRO A 57 8.68 -11.50 -7.73
CA PRO A 57 9.19 -12.84 -7.42
C PRO A 57 9.12 -13.79 -8.63
N VAL A 58 8.17 -13.62 -9.54
CA VAL A 58 8.10 -14.39 -10.80
C VAL A 58 9.26 -14.06 -11.73
N ALA A 59 9.55 -12.77 -11.94
CA ALA A 59 10.67 -12.32 -12.77
C ALA A 59 12.02 -12.82 -12.24
N MET A 60 12.17 -12.87 -10.92
CA MET A 60 13.38 -13.40 -10.28
C MET A 60 13.55 -14.92 -10.45
N ILE A 61 12.47 -15.68 -10.62
CA ILE A 61 12.54 -17.13 -10.91
C ILE A 61 12.88 -17.39 -12.37
N ILE A 62 12.33 -16.59 -13.29
CA ILE A 62 12.45 -16.81 -14.73
C ILE A 62 13.79 -16.34 -15.30
N LEU A 63 14.34 -15.23 -14.78
CA LEU A 63 15.57 -14.65 -15.33
C LEU A 63 16.84 -15.30 -14.75
N PRO A 64 17.82 -15.63 -15.61
CA PRO A 64 19.02 -16.33 -15.19
C PRO A 64 19.96 -15.42 -14.36
N LEU A 65 20.64 -16.04 -13.39
CA LEU A 65 21.62 -15.36 -12.52
C LEU A 65 22.85 -14.83 -13.27
N GLU A 66 23.11 -15.33 -14.48
CA GLU A 66 24.20 -14.87 -15.35
C GLU A 66 24.00 -13.42 -15.77
N TRP A 67 22.75 -12.99 -15.93
CA TRP A 67 22.42 -11.61 -16.32
C TRP A 67 22.44 -10.68 -15.11
N PHE A 68 22.19 -11.23 -13.92
CA PHE A 68 22.12 -10.49 -12.67
C PHE A 68 22.99 -11.15 -11.59
N PRO A 69 24.30 -10.87 -11.58
CA PRO A 69 25.22 -11.39 -10.58
C PRO A 69 24.74 -11.05 -9.16
N LEU A 70 24.96 -11.96 -8.21
CA LEU A 70 24.52 -11.80 -6.80
C LEU A 70 25.07 -10.55 -6.11
N ASN A 71 26.13 -9.92 -6.61
CA ASN A 71 26.67 -8.69 -6.03
C ASN A 71 26.13 -7.41 -6.69
N LYS A 72 25.13 -7.50 -7.57
CA LYS A 72 24.49 -6.38 -8.27
C LYS A 72 22.96 -6.43 -8.11
N PRO A 73 22.27 -5.29 -8.34
CA PRO A 73 20.80 -5.29 -8.38
C PRO A 73 20.27 -6.27 -9.42
N SER A 74 19.30 -7.07 -9.00
CA SER A 74 18.51 -7.98 -9.83
C SER A 74 17.36 -7.27 -10.54
N VAL A 75 16.68 -7.95 -11.48
CA VAL A 75 15.44 -7.45 -12.06
C VAL A 75 14.38 -7.12 -11.00
N GLY A 76 14.31 -7.94 -9.95
CA GLY A 76 13.35 -7.75 -8.87
C GLY A 76 13.63 -6.49 -8.07
N ASP A 77 14.91 -6.18 -7.87
CA ASP A 77 15.35 -4.93 -7.25
C ASP A 77 14.92 -3.72 -8.09
N TYR A 78 15.09 -3.77 -9.42
CA TYR A 78 14.64 -2.70 -10.31
C TYR A 78 13.12 -2.53 -10.32
N PHE A 79 12.35 -3.62 -10.30
CA PHE A 79 10.90 -3.56 -10.20
C PHE A 79 10.46 -2.90 -8.90
N HIS A 80 11.11 -3.26 -7.80
CA HIS A 80 10.78 -2.73 -6.49
C HIS A 80 11.25 -1.27 -6.32
N MET A 81 12.38 -0.87 -6.91
CA MET A 81 12.78 0.55 -7.03
C MET A 81 11.75 1.35 -7.83
N ALA A 82 11.23 0.82 -8.94
CA ALA A 82 10.18 1.46 -9.71
C ALA A 82 8.88 1.57 -8.90
N TYR A 83 8.52 0.53 -8.14
CA TYR A 83 7.37 0.54 -7.22
C TYR A 83 7.49 1.65 -6.17
N ASN A 84 8.70 1.88 -5.62
CA ASN A 84 8.99 2.94 -4.65
C ASN A 84 8.86 4.36 -5.22
N VAL A 85 8.79 4.52 -6.53
CA VAL A 85 8.56 5.82 -7.20
C VAL A 85 7.12 5.94 -7.70
N ILE A 86 6.61 4.90 -8.35
CA ILE A 86 5.31 4.93 -9.03
C ILE A 86 4.16 4.87 -8.03
N THR A 87 4.22 3.97 -7.03
CA THR A 87 3.14 3.83 -6.03
C THR A 87 2.88 5.12 -5.25
N PRO A 88 3.87 5.78 -4.63
CA PRO A 88 3.59 7.01 -3.89
C PRO A 88 3.07 8.13 -4.80
N PHE A 89 3.53 8.21 -6.06
CA PHE A 89 2.99 9.15 -7.03
C PHE A 89 1.51 8.88 -7.32
N LEU A 90 1.13 7.61 -7.56
CA LEU A 90 -0.27 7.24 -7.78
C LEU A 90 -1.14 7.49 -6.53
N LEU A 91 -0.63 7.20 -5.33
CA LEU A 91 -1.33 7.49 -4.06
C LEU A 91 -1.57 8.98 -3.88
N LEU A 92 -0.60 9.84 -4.21
CA LEU A 92 -0.78 11.29 -4.20
C LEU A 92 -1.85 11.71 -5.21
N LYS A 93 -1.80 11.18 -6.44
CA LYS A 93 -2.82 11.47 -7.47
C LYS A 93 -4.22 10.99 -7.09
N LEU A 94 -4.32 9.85 -6.40
CA LEU A 94 -5.58 9.35 -5.87
C LEU A 94 -6.19 10.34 -4.87
N ILE A 95 -5.36 10.86 -3.97
CA ILE A 95 -5.80 11.83 -2.95
C ILE A 95 -6.10 13.20 -3.57
N GLU A 96 -5.35 13.66 -4.56
CA GLU A 96 -5.65 14.89 -5.31
C GLU A 96 -7.04 14.84 -5.98
N ARG A 97 -7.49 13.65 -6.40
CA ARG A 97 -8.81 13.43 -7.00
C ARG A 97 -9.87 13.00 -6.00
N SER A 98 -9.55 12.95 -4.71
CA SER A 98 -10.53 12.69 -3.66
C SER A 98 -11.61 13.77 -3.65
N PRO A 99 -12.90 13.42 -3.57
CA PRO A 99 -13.97 14.41 -3.42
C PRO A 99 -13.88 15.21 -2.10
N LYS A 100 -13.17 14.68 -1.11
CA LYS A 100 -12.89 15.37 0.17
C LYS A 100 -11.46 15.88 0.23
N THR A 101 -11.33 17.13 0.67
CA THR A 101 -10.05 17.72 1.03
C THR A 101 -9.54 17.08 2.33
N LEU A 102 -8.42 16.37 2.23
CA LEU A 102 -7.76 15.75 3.37
C LEU A 102 -6.63 16.65 3.91
N PRO A 103 -6.26 16.53 5.20
CA PRO A 103 -5.14 17.27 5.76
C PRO A 103 -3.84 16.93 5.01
N ARG A 104 -3.28 17.89 4.27
CA ARG A 104 -2.08 17.69 3.45
C ARG A 104 -0.90 17.13 4.24
N ALA A 105 -0.71 17.60 5.47
CA ALA A 105 0.34 17.12 6.36
C ALA A 105 0.20 15.62 6.66
N ALA A 106 -1.02 15.15 6.95
CA ALA A 106 -1.27 13.73 7.21
C ALA A 106 -0.98 12.87 5.98
N VAL A 107 -1.41 13.32 4.80
CA VAL A 107 -1.14 12.64 3.53
C VAL A 107 0.36 12.54 3.27
N TYR A 108 1.11 13.64 3.41
CA TYR A 108 2.55 13.61 3.20
C TYR A 108 3.29 12.74 4.22
N ILE A 109 2.92 12.78 5.49
CA ILE A 109 3.50 11.89 6.51
C ILE A 109 3.23 10.42 6.16
N CYS A 110 2.04 10.09 5.68
CA CYS A 110 1.72 8.73 5.22
C CYS A 110 2.60 8.33 4.04
N ILE A 111 2.72 9.18 3.01
CA ILE A 111 3.53 8.90 1.82
C ILE A 111 5.01 8.77 2.15
N ILE A 112 5.56 9.64 3.00
CA ILE A 112 6.97 9.59 3.42
C ILE A 112 7.24 8.30 4.20
N THR A 113 6.37 7.97 5.16
CA THR A 113 6.49 6.73 5.94
C THR A 113 6.39 5.50 5.04
N PHE A 114 5.46 5.51 4.08
CA PHE A 114 5.31 4.47 3.06
C PHE A 114 6.61 4.26 2.28
N VAL A 115 7.19 5.34 1.73
CA VAL A 115 8.42 5.25 0.92
C VAL A 115 9.59 4.76 1.77
N MET A 116 9.68 5.21 3.02
CA MET A 116 10.71 4.74 3.94
C MET A 116 10.57 3.24 4.22
N GLY A 117 9.36 2.76 4.53
CA GLY A 117 9.09 1.35 4.78
C GLY A 117 9.37 0.46 3.56
N ALA A 118 8.88 0.85 2.39
CA ALA A 118 9.09 0.11 1.15
C ALA A 118 10.56 0.14 0.68
N SER A 119 11.33 1.17 1.05
CA SER A 119 12.78 1.20 0.80
C SER A 119 13.56 0.27 1.74
N ILE A 120 13.14 0.15 3.00
CA ILE A 120 13.71 -0.84 3.93
C ILE A 120 13.40 -2.26 3.43
N HIS A 121 12.14 -2.50 3.04
CA HIS A 121 11.71 -3.79 2.50
C HIS A 121 12.47 -4.16 1.23
N LEU A 122 12.73 -3.20 0.34
CA LEU A 122 13.59 -3.42 -0.84
C LEU A 122 14.94 -4.00 -0.47
N VAL A 123 15.61 -3.44 0.53
CA VAL A 123 16.94 -3.92 0.94
C VAL A 123 16.84 -5.32 1.55
N GLY A 124 15.85 -5.55 2.41
CA GLY A 124 15.62 -6.84 3.06
C GLY A 124 15.30 -7.96 2.06
N ASP A 125 14.31 -7.75 1.19
CA ASP A 125 13.90 -8.70 0.15
C ASP A 125 15.05 -9.01 -0.82
N SER A 126 15.83 -7.98 -1.20
CA SER A 126 17.01 -8.14 -2.05
C SER A 126 18.07 -9.08 -1.43
N VAL A 127 18.33 -8.94 -0.12
CA VAL A 127 19.28 -9.81 0.60
C VAL A 127 18.68 -11.20 0.79
N ASN A 128 17.41 -11.30 1.19
CA ASN A 128 16.71 -12.57 1.40
C ASN A 128 16.71 -13.41 0.13
N HIS A 129 16.44 -12.80 -1.04
CA HIS A 129 16.47 -13.50 -2.31
C HIS A 129 17.82 -14.15 -2.62
N ARG A 130 18.93 -13.42 -2.38
CA ARG A 130 20.29 -13.94 -2.59
C ARG A 130 20.64 -15.06 -1.62
N LEU A 131 20.14 -14.97 -0.40
CA LEU A 131 20.25 -16.05 0.58
C LEU A 131 19.48 -17.29 0.09
N ILE A 132 18.26 -17.16 -0.44
CA ILE A 132 17.47 -18.29 -0.97
C ILE A 132 18.23 -19.00 -2.09
N LEU A 133 18.85 -18.25 -3.01
CA LEU A 133 19.68 -18.82 -4.07
C LEU A 133 20.92 -19.56 -3.54
N SER A 134 21.41 -19.15 -2.38
CA SER A 134 22.50 -19.83 -1.66
C SER A 134 22.02 -21.04 -0.84
N GLY A 135 20.71 -21.32 -0.84
CA GLY A 135 20.06 -22.46 -0.16
C GLY A 135 19.29 -22.10 1.11
N TYR A 136 19.04 -20.80 1.38
CA TYR A 136 18.35 -20.36 2.58
C TYR A 136 16.92 -20.88 2.61
N GLN A 137 16.55 -21.49 3.74
CA GLN A 137 15.24 -22.09 3.95
C GLN A 137 14.28 -21.11 4.63
N LEU A 138 13.28 -20.63 3.88
CA LEU A 138 12.28 -19.65 4.35
C LEU A 138 11.36 -20.14 5.49
N HIS A 139 11.34 -21.44 5.76
CA HIS A 139 10.54 -22.01 6.85
C HIS A 139 11.29 -22.05 8.19
N LEU A 140 12.58 -21.70 8.21
CA LEU A 140 13.39 -21.63 9.41
C LEU A 140 13.64 -20.17 9.80
N SER A 141 13.83 -19.92 11.10
CA SER A 141 14.31 -18.61 11.56
C SER A 141 15.76 -18.36 11.12
N VAL A 142 16.18 -17.08 11.15
CA VAL A 142 17.54 -16.66 10.78
C VAL A 142 18.60 -17.46 11.55
N ARG A 143 18.45 -17.61 12.86
CA ARG A 143 19.38 -18.36 13.72
C ARG A 143 19.34 -19.86 13.49
N GLU A 144 18.22 -20.41 13.04
CA GLU A 144 18.08 -21.85 12.79
C GLU A 144 18.63 -22.25 11.42
N ASN A 145 18.73 -21.30 10.50
CA ASN A 145 19.12 -21.55 9.12
C ASN A 145 20.59 -22.04 9.00
N PRO A 146 20.84 -23.22 8.39
CA PRO A 146 22.18 -23.80 8.32
C PRO A 146 23.23 -22.90 7.64
N ILE A 147 22.83 -22.10 6.64
CA ILE A 147 23.76 -21.22 5.91
C ILE A 147 24.23 -20.07 6.80
N ILE A 148 23.33 -19.53 7.61
CA ILE A 148 23.63 -18.42 8.53
C ILE A 148 24.49 -18.90 9.69
N LYS A 149 24.22 -20.09 10.25
CA LYS A 149 25.02 -20.67 11.34
C LYS A 149 26.50 -20.86 11.00
N ASN A 150 26.81 -21.05 9.72
CA ASN A 150 28.18 -21.25 9.25
C ASN A 150 28.95 -19.94 9.01
N LEU A 151 28.30 -18.78 9.16
CA LEU A 151 28.94 -17.48 8.97
C LEU A 151 29.92 -17.15 10.11
N LYS A 152 31.05 -16.55 9.74
CA LYS A 152 32.04 -15.98 10.68
C LYS A 152 32.31 -14.52 10.29
N PRO A 153 32.44 -13.60 11.27
CA PRO A 153 32.30 -13.81 12.72
C PRO A 153 30.84 -14.03 13.15
N GLU A 154 30.61 -14.65 14.31
CA GLU A 154 29.26 -14.96 14.83
C GLU A 154 28.39 -13.71 15.01
N ALA A 155 28.99 -12.56 15.32
CA ALA A 155 28.30 -11.26 15.39
C ALA A 155 27.61 -10.85 14.07
N LEU A 156 27.98 -11.45 12.93
CA LEU A 156 27.28 -11.24 11.67
C LEU A 156 25.86 -11.81 11.70
N ILE A 157 25.60 -12.87 12.47
CA ILE A 157 24.27 -13.45 12.65
C ILE A 157 23.33 -12.42 13.28
N ASP A 158 23.79 -11.68 14.29
CA ASP A 158 23.00 -10.62 14.92
C ASP A 158 22.70 -9.46 13.94
N SER A 159 23.62 -9.18 13.01
CA SER A 159 23.37 -8.19 11.95
C SER A 159 22.30 -8.65 10.96
N PHE A 160 22.27 -9.95 10.62
CA PHE A 160 21.19 -10.52 9.82
C PHE A 160 19.86 -10.52 10.57
N GLU A 161 19.84 -10.86 11.86
CA GLU A 161 18.60 -10.74 12.65
C GLU A 161 18.07 -9.31 12.67
N LEU A 162 18.96 -8.33 12.85
CA LEU A 162 18.57 -6.93 12.81
C LEU A 162 18.03 -6.53 11.44
N LEU A 163 18.64 -6.99 10.35
CA LEU A 163 18.16 -6.75 8.99
C LEU A 163 16.75 -7.34 8.79
N TYR A 164 16.53 -8.59 9.18
CA TYR A 164 15.20 -9.21 9.11
C TYR A 164 14.20 -8.51 10.03
N TYR A 165 14.62 -8.03 11.20
CA TYR A 165 13.73 -7.25 12.07
C TYR A 165 13.31 -5.93 11.41
N TYR A 166 14.26 -5.22 10.78
CA TYR A 166 13.98 -4.01 10.02
C TYR A 166 13.03 -4.28 8.86
N ASP A 167 13.22 -5.36 8.13
CA ASP A 167 12.37 -5.72 7.00
C ASP A 167 10.98 -6.17 7.45
N GLU A 168 10.93 -7.30 8.18
CA GLU A 168 9.71 -8.03 8.50
C GLU A 168 8.78 -7.28 9.45
N ASN A 169 9.33 -6.48 10.36
CA ASN A 169 8.53 -5.75 11.35
C ASN A 169 8.38 -4.27 10.98
N LEU A 170 9.50 -3.54 10.89
CA LEU A 170 9.46 -2.09 10.70
C LEU A 170 9.07 -1.72 9.26
N GLY A 171 9.72 -2.34 8.27
CA GLY A 171 9.51 -2.13 6.84
C GLY A 171 8.07 -2.42 6.46
N HIS A 172 7.59 -3.63 6.75
CA HIS A 172 6.19 -4.01 6.52
C HIS A 172 5.19 -3.09 7.23
N SER A 173 5.40 -2.74 8.51
CA SER A 173 4.48 -1.85 9.23
C SER A 173 4.42 -0.46 8.60
N MET A 174 5.59 0.12 8.31
CA MET A 174 5.71 1.44 7.71
C MET A 174 5.27 1.47 6.25
N TRP A 175 5.25 0.33 5.57
CA TRP A 175 4.74 0.20 4.22
C TRP A 175 3.22 0.04 4.20
N TYR A 176 2.69 -0.99 4.85
CA TYR A 176 1.29 -1.38 4.75
C TYR A 176 0.34 -0.46 5.53
N ILE A 177 0.71 -0.03 6.75
CA ILE A 177 -0.19 0.82 7.56
C ILE A 177 -0.52 2.12 6.81
N PRO A 178 0.46 2.90 6.30
CA PRO A 178 0.15 4.11 5.54
C PRO A 178 -0.56 3.83 4.22
N PHE A 179 -0.23 2.73 3.54
CA PHE A 179 -0.90 2.33 2.30
C PHE A 179 -2.41 2.14 2.52
N TYR A 180 -2.80 1.31 3.51
CA TYR A 180 -4.20 1.09 3.86
C TYR A 180 -4.87 2.34 4.39
N LEU A 181 -4.15 3.16 5.17
CA LEU A 181 -4.68 4.42 5.68
C LEU A 181 -5.03 5.39 4.54
N ILE A 182 -4.18 5.51 3.51
CA ILE A 182 -4.47 6.36 2.34
C ILE A 182 -5.72 5.88 1.60
N PHE A 183 -5.85 4.57 1.34
CA PHE A 183 -7.05 4.00 0.73
C PHE A 183 -8.30 4.25 1.57
N PHE A 184 -8.19 4.07 2.88
CA PHE A 184 -9.29 4.33 3.81
C PHE A 184 -9.70 5.81 3.80
N LEU A 185 -8.74 6.73 3.87
CA LEU A 185 -9.00 8.17 3.82
C LEU A 185 -9.68 8.57 2.50
N TYR A 186 -9.18 8.06 1.37
CA TYR A 186 -9.80 8.25 0.06
C TYR A 186 -11.25 7.69 0.04
N PHE A 187 -11.45 6.48 0.57
CA PHE A 187 -12.76 5.85 0.65
C PHE A 187 -13.78 6.69 1.42
N THR A 188 -13.36 7.37 2.49
CA THR A 188 -14.26 8.27 3.25
C THR A 188 -14.83 9.42 2.41
N GLY A 189 -14.19 9.76 1.29
CA GLY A 189 -14.64 10.76 0.33
C GLY A 189 -15.55 10.25 -0.77
N CYS A 190 -15.66 8.94 -0.97
CA CYS A 190 -16.35 8.32 -2.11
C CYS A 190 -17.86 8.14 -1.89
N PHE A 191 -18.54 9.18 -1.38
CA PHE A 191 -19.97 9.15 -1.05
C PHE A 191 -20.74 10.26 -1.76
N THR A 192 -21.91 9.92 -2.29
CA THR A 192 -22.78 10.79 -3.08
C THR A 192 -24.26 10.61 -2.69
N PRO A 193 -25.15 11.59 -2.87
CA PRO A 193 -26.58 11.44 -2.59
C PRO A 193 -27.24 10.31 -3.40
N ILE A 194 -28.20 9.61 -2.79
CA ILE A 194 -28.96 8.48 -3.40
C ILE A 194 -29.59 8.79 -4.76
N LYS A 195 -29.90 10.05 -5.04
CA LYS A 195 -30.56 10.48 -6.30
C LYS A 195 -29.64 10.39 -7.53
N GLU A 196 -28.34 10.19 -7.35
CA GLU A 196 -27.40 9.96 -8.45
C GLU A 196 -27.33 8.46 -8.79
N ASP A 197 -27.72 8.09 -10.03
CA ASP A 197 -27.58 6.72 -10.54
C ASP A 197 -26.09 6.35 -10.65
N ASN A 198 -25.57 5.73 -9.59
CA ASN A 198 -24.16 5.34 -9.46
C ASN A 198 -24.02 3.84 -9.68
N LYS A 199 -23.97 3.46 -10.96
CA LYS A 199 -23.58 2.11 -11.37
C LYS A 199 -22.10 2.08 -11.69
N MET A 200 -21.42 1.01 -11.27
CA MET A 200 -20.03 0.78 -11.67
C MET A 200 -19.94 0.65 -13.20
N PRO A 201 -19.06 1.43 -13.87
CA PRO A 201 -18.87 1.30 -15.31
C PRO A 201 -18.23 -0.05 -15.65
N LEU A 202 -18.40 -0.50 -16.90
CA LEU A 202 -17.84 -1.79 -17.37
C LEU A 202 -16.34 -1.91 -17.10
N SER A 203 -15.60 -0.82 -17.28
CA SER A 203 -14.16 -0.79 -17.01
C SER A 203 -13.82 -1.07 -15.54
N ALA A 204 -14.67 -0.63 -14.61
CA ALA A 204 -14.49 -0.91 -13.18
C ALA A 204 -14.75 -2.39 -12.88
N TRP A 205 -15.74 -3.01 -13.52
CA TRP A 205 -15.99 -4.45 -13.42
C TRP A 205 -14.83 -5.29 -13.96
N LEU A 206 -14.23 -4.88 -15.08
CA LEU A 206 -13.07 -5.58 -15.66
C LEU A 206 -11.84 -5.54 -14.74
N LEU A 207 -11.61 -4.41 -14.05
CA LEU A 207 -10.49 -4.26 -13.12
C LEU A 207 -10.73 -4.93 -11.76
N LEU A 208 -11.97 -5.29 -11.44
CA LEU A 208 -12.37 -5.77 -10.12
C LEU A 208 -11.69 -7.10 -9.75
N GLY A 209 -11.68 -8.04 -10.69
CA GLY A 209 -11.03 -9.36 -10.50
C GLY A 209 -9.53 -9.23 -10.26
N PRO A 210 -8.76 -8.61 -11.19
CA PRO A 210 -7.34 -8.38 -11.02
C PRO A 210 -6.99 -7.62 -9.73
N SER A 211 -7.76 -6.60 -9.36
CA SER A 211 -7.52 -5.83 -8.13
C SER A 211 -7.82 -6.66 -6.87
N GLY A 212 -8.96 -7.35 -6.82
CA GLY A 212 -9.30 -8.21 -5.68
C GLY A 212 -8.30 -9.35 -5.46
N LEU A 213 -7.80 -9.94 -6.55
CA LEU A 213 -6.78 -10.98 -6.51
C LEU A 213 -5.42 -10.43 -6.06
N TYR A 214 -5.02 -9.25 -6.53
CA TYR A 214 -3.80 -8.60 -6.03
C TYR A 214 -3.89 -8.31 -4.53
N TYR A 215 -5.00 -7.75 -4.04
CA TYR A 215 -5.16 -7.50 -2.60
C TYR A 215 -5.21 -8.80 -1.80
N TRP A 216 -5.76 -9.89 -2.33
CA TRP A 216 -5.63 -11.22 -1.71
C TRP A 216 -4.17 -11.62 -1.58
N TYR A 217 -3.38 -11.51 -2.65
CA TYR A 217 -1.95 -11.79 -2.60
C TYR A 217 -1.25 -10.90 -1.58
N LEU A 218 -1.46 -9.58 -1.63
CA LEU A 218 -0.84 -8.62 -0.71
C LEU A 218 -1.14 -8.94 0.76
N VAL A 219 -2.39 -9.29 1.06
CA VAL A 219 -2.83 -9.58 2.43
C VAL A 219 -2.28 -10.90 2.95
N THR A 220 -2.28 -11.92 2.09
CA THR A 220 -1.83 -13.27 2.47
C THR A 220 -0.32 -13.40 2.47
N GLU A 221 0.37 -12.83 1.49
CA GLU A 221 1.83 -12.83 1.43
C GLU A 221 2.44 -11.88 2.47
N GLY A 222 1.93 -10.66 2.57
CA GLY A 222 2.42 -9.69 3.56
C GLY A 222 2.00 -9.99 5.00
N GLN A 223 1.27 -11.08 5.26
CA GLN A 223 0.76 -11.48 6.58
C GLN A 223 0.00 -10.36 7.33
N ILE A 224 -0.68 -9.46 6.58
CA ILE A 224 -1.36 -8.27 7.10
C ILE A 224 -2.87 -8.46 7.28
N PHE A 225 -3.34 -9.69 7.48
CA PHE A 225 -4.77 -9.99 7.60
C PHE A 225 -5.47 -9.16 8.69
N ILE A 226 -4.80 -8.90 9.81
CA ILE A 226 -5.34 -8.09 10.91
C ILE A 226 -5.59 -6.65 10.45
N LEU A 227 -4.59 -6.00 9.87
CA LEU A 227 -4.71 -4.63 9.35
C LEU A 227 -5.82 -4.54 8.31
N TYR A 228 -5.86 -5.53 7.41
CA TYR A 228 -6.87 -5.64 6.38
C TYR A 228 -8.29 -5.74 6.96
N ILE A 229 -8.54 -6.66 7.90
CA ILE A 229 -9.89 -6.88 8.43
C ILE A 229 -10.38 -5.68 9.25
N PHE A 230 -9.51 -5.02 10.03
CA PHE A 230 -9.86 -3.78 10.72
C PHE A 230 -10.22 -2.66 9.73
N THR A 231 -9.45 -2.53 8.65
CA THR A 231 -9.74 -1.52 7.61
C THR A 231 -11.07 -1.82 6.93
N PHE A 232 -11.33 -3.09 6.57
CA PHE A 232 -12.58 -3.49 5.95
C PHE A 232 -13.79 -3.28 6.86
N PHE A 233 -13.68 -3.60 8.16
CA PHE A 233 -14.71 -3.30 9.15
C PHE A 233 -14.96 -1.79 9.29
N ALA A 234 -13.90 -0.98 9.31
CA ALA A 234 -14.03 0.47 9.35
C ALA A 234 -14.73 1.01 8.09
N MET A 235 -14.40 0.49 6.90
CA MET A 235 -15.10 0.81 5.64
C MET A 235 -16.58 0.45 5.72
N MET A 236 -16.91 -0.76 6.18
CA MET A 236 -18.28 -1.22 6.40
C MET A 236 -19.06 -0.30 7.35
N ALA A 237 -18.45 0.06 8.49
CA ALA A 237 -19.06 0.96 9.47
C ALA A 237 -19.36 2.33 8.86
N ILE A 238 -18.43 2.88 8.06
CA ILE A 238 -18.66 4.14 7.34
C ILE A 238 -19.80 4.00 6.33
N VAL A 239 -19.85 2.92 5.54
CA VAL A 239 -20.95 2.68 4.59
C VAL A 239 -22.30 2.67 5.31
N MET A 240 -22.41 1.93 6.42
CA MET A 240 -23.62 1.87 7.22
C MET A 240 -24.00 3.24 7.79
N HIS A 241 -23.02 3.99 8.31
CA HIS A 241 -23.24 5.32 8.87
C HIS A 241 -23.70 6.34 7.81
N GLN A 242 -23.06 6.35 6.64
CA GLN A 242 -23.39 7.27 5.56
C GLN A 242 -24.73 6.91 4.89
N LYS A 243 -25.06 5.62 4.79
CA LYS A 243 -26.39 5.17 4.33
C LYS A 243 -27.52 5.70 5.21
N ARG A 244 -27.33 5.75 6.53
CA ARG A 244 -28.29 6.36 7.47
C ARG A 244 -28.47 7.87 7.24
N LYS A 245 -27.50 8.53 6.60
CA LYS A 245 -27.55 9.96 6.21
C LYS A 245 -28.05 10.18 4.78
N GLY A 246 -28.51 9.13 4.09
CA GLY A 246 -28.99 9.24 2.71
C GLY A 246 -27.89 9.35 1.65
N LEU A 247 -26.65 8.98 2.01
CA LEU A 247 -25.50 8.92 1.10
C LEU A 247 -25.20 7.46 0.73
N VAL A 248 -24.79 7.24 -0.52
CA VAL A 248 -24.35 5.95 -1.05
C VAL A 248 -22.94 6.07 -1.62
N LEU A 249 -22.28 4.93 -1.86
CA LEU A 249 -20.96 4.93 -2.50
C LEU A 249 -21.07 5.39 -3.95
N ASP A 250 -20.11 6.20 -4.40
CA ASP A 250 -19.92 6.47 -5.82
C ASP A 250 -19.23 5.28 -6.53
N SER A 251 -18.98 5.42 -7.84
CA SER A 251 -18.33 4.34 -8.62
C SER A 251 -16.95 3.93 -8.11
N ASN A 252 -16.15 4.87 -7.58
CA ASN A 252 -14.81 4.57 -7.06
C ASN A 252 -14.89 3.89 -5.69
N GLY A 253 -15.79 4.36 -4.84
CA GLY A 253 -16.08 3.75 -3.54
C GLY A 253 -16.60 2.33 -3.67
N LEU A 254 -17.55 2.10 -4.60
CA LEU A 254 -18.04 0.76 -4.92
C LEU A 254 -16.92 -0.16 -5.41
N PHE A 255 -16.09 0.32 -6.34
CA PHE A 255 -14.96 -0.44 -6.86
C PHE A 255 -13.99 -0.88 -5.75
N LEU A 256 -13.59 0.04 -4.87
CA LEU A 256 -12.67 -0.27 -3.78
C LEU A 256 -13.30 -1.22 -2.75
N PHE A 257 -14.56 -0.97 -2.38
CA PHE A 257 -15.29 -1.79 -1.42
C PHE A 257 -15.54 -3.21 -1.92
N TYR A 258 -15.89 -3.38 -3.20
CA TYR A 258 -16.04 -4.70 -3.80
C TYR A 258 -14.71 -5.40 -4.02
N SER A 259 -13.63 -4.68 -4.35
CA SER A 259 -12.29 -5.26 -4.45
C SER A 259 -11.90 -5.91 -3.12
N PHE A 260 -12.09 -5.20 -2.00
CA PHE A 260 -11.86 -5.74 -0.67
C PHE A 260 -12.85 -6.88 -0.37
N SER A 261 -14.13 -6.75 -0.70
CA SER A 261 -15.10 -7.84 -0.47
C SER A 261 -14.68 -9.15 -1.17
N ILE A 262 -14.18 -9.06 -2.41
CA ILE A 262 -13.64 -10.21 -3.16
C ILE A 262 -12.37 -10.73 -2.50
N THR A 263 -11.45 -9.86 -2.07
CA THR A 263 -10.27 -10.24 -1.31
C THR A 263 -10.63 -11.07 -0.09
N LEU A 264 -11.62 -10.65 0.71
CA LEU A 264 -12.07 -11.40 1.88
C LEU A 264 -12.61 -12.79 1.50
N ALA A 265 -13.39 -12.88 0.41
CA ALA A 265 -13.89 -14.16 -0.09
C ALA A 265 -12.76 -15.09 -0.56
N LEU A 266 -11.76 -14.55 -1.27
CA LEU A 266 -10.58 -15.30 -1.71
C LEU A 266 -9.75 -15.79 -0.52
N ILE A 267 -9.56 -14.97 0.51
CA ILE A 267 -8.89 -15.38 1.76
C ILE A 267 -9.66 -16.53 2.41
N ALA A 268 -10.99 -16.44 2.52
CA ALA A 268 -11.79 -17.50 3.11
C ALA A 268 -11.66 -18.82 2.34
N VAL A 269 -11.73 -18.79 1.01
CA VAL A 269 -11.53 -19.97 0.16
C VAL A 269 -10.12 -20.55 0.36
N TRP A 270 -9.10 -19.70 0.37
CA TRP A 270 -7.70 -20.09 0.56
C TRP A 270 -7.46 -20.80 1.91
N VAL A 271 -8.00 -20.22 2.98
CA VAL A 271 -7.88 -20.77 4.34
C VAL A 271 -8.61 -22.10 4.48
N VAL A 272 -9.83 -22.21 3.92
CA VAL A 272 -10.62 -23.45 3.95
C VAL A 272 -9.90 -24.56 3.18
N TRP A 273 -9.35 -24.24 2.01
CA TRP A 273 -8.63 -25.20 1.18
C TRP A 273 -7.37 -25.76 1.85
N LEU A 274 -6.62 -24.90 2.56
CA LEU A 274 -5.35 -25.27 3.22
C LEU A 274 -5.50 -25.66 4.69
N TRP A 275 -6.72 -25.79 5.21
CA TRP A 275 -6.98 -25.95 6.64
C TRP A 275 -6.28 -27.17 7.27
N ASN A 276 -6.20 -28.27 6.51
CA ASN A 276 -5.68 -29.57 6.96
C ASN A 276 -4.18 -29.77 6.68
N ASP A 277 -3.49 -28.78 6.13
CA ASP A 277 -2.05 -28.88 5.87
C ASP A 277 -1.25 -28.81 7.18
N LYS A 278 -0.71 -29.94 7.62
CA LYS A 278 0.01 -30.04 8.89
C LYS A 278 1.30 -29.21 8.92
N ILE A 279 1.97 -29.05 7.78
CA ILE A 279 3.26 -28.34 7.71
C ILE A 279 3.00 -26.84 7.76
N LEU A 280 2.05 -26.35 6.95
CA LEU A 280 1.65 -24.95 7.00
C LEU A 280 1.03 -24.59 8.36
N ARG A 281 0.23 -25.47 8.96
CA ARG A 281 -0.31 -25.26 10.32
C ARG A 281 0.76 -25.17 11.40
N LYS A 282 1.92 -25.78 11.20
CA LYS A 282 3.07 -25.63 12.08
C LYS A 282 3.78 -24.29 11.87
N LYS A 283 3.90 -23.81 10.62
CA LYS A 283 4.53 -22.52 10.28
C LYS A 283 3.67 -21.32 10.72
N TYR A 284 2.35 -21.42 10.60
CA TYR A 284 1.39 -20.38 10.97
C TYR A 284 0.57 -20.82 12.20
N PRO A 285 1.20 -20.86 13.40
CA PRO A 285 0.51 -21.27 14.62
C PRO A 285 -0.50 -20.20 15.05
N GLY A 286 -1.62 -20.65 15.61
CA GLY A 286 -2.61 -19.77 16.23
C GLY A 286 -4.00 -19.84 15.59
N VAL A 287 -4.87 -18.96 16.09
CA VAL A 287 -6.28 -18.90 15.68
C VAL A 287 -6.43 -18.25 14.30
N MET A 288 -5.58 -17.27 13.99
CA MET A 288 -5.54 -16.63 12.67
C MET A 288 -4.56 -17.37 11.77
N TYR A 289 -5.09 -18.34 11.02
CA TYR A 289 -4.35 -19.13 10.05
C TYR A 289 -4.61 -18.60 8.64
N VAL A 290 -3.60 -17.94 8.05
CA VAL A 290 -3.64 -17.41 6.68
C VAL A 290 -2.27 -17.69 6.02
N PRO A 291 -2.12 -18.81 5.30
CA PRO A 291 -0.82 -19.17 4.71
C PRO A 291 -0.39 -18.22 3.58
N GLU A 292 0.91 -17.91 3.51
CA GLU A 292 1.53 -17.26 2.34
C GLU A 292 1.41 -18.14 1.09
N PRO A 293 1.01 -17.57 -0.06
CA PRO A 293 1.11 -18.22 -1.36
C PRO A 293 2.52 -18.75 -1.68
N TRP A 294 3.58 -18.01 -1.36
CA TRP A 294 4.95 -18.47 -1.64
C TRP A 294 5.42 -19.60 -0.72
N ALA A 295 4.95 -19.62 0.54
CA ALA A 295 5.18 -20.77 1.42
C ALA A 295 4.53 -22.03 0.85
N PHE A 296 3.30 -21.95 0.35
CA PHE A 296 2.64 -23.05 -0.33
C PHE A 296 3.39 -23.48 -1.61
N TYR A 297 3.77 -22.52 -2.46
CA TYR A 297 4.49 -22.80 -3.71
C TYR A 297 5.83 -23.50 -3.45
N SER A 298 6.63 -23.00 -2.51
CA SER A 298 7.94 -23.59 -2.18
C SER A 298 7.82 -25.00 -1.61
N LEU A 299 6.80 -25.24 -0.78
CA LEU A 299 6.60 -26.50 -0.09
C LEU A 299 6.04 -27.61 -0.99
N HIS A 300 5.07 -27.28 -1.86
CA HIS A 300 4.31 -28.30 -2.61
C HIS A 300 4.58 -28.30 -4.10
N ILE A 301 4.85 -27.13 -4.71
CA ILE A 301 5.02 -27.03 -6.16
C ILE A 301 6.49 -27.21 -6.54
N LYS A 302 7.38 -26.43 -5.91
CA LYS A 302 8.82 -26.48 -6.20
C LYS A 302 9.46 -27.80 -5.77
N SER A 303 9.04 -28.37 -4.64
CA SER A 303 9.55 -29.65 -4.12
C SER A 303 9.23 -30.85 -5.02
N THR A 304 8.18 -30.76 -5.84
CA THR A 304 7.72 -31.83 -6.74
C THR A 304 8.47 -31.80 -8.09
N GLN A 305 9.30 -30.78 -8.33
CA GLN A 305 10.11 -30.65 -9.56
C GLN A 305 11.56 -31.19 -9.42
N HIS A 306 11.85 -31.88 -8.33
CA HIS A 306 13.09 -32.65 -8.11
C HIS A 306 12.75 -34.11 -7.82
#